data_AF-A0A3N2ID69-F1
#
_entry.id   AF-A0A3N2ID69-F1
#
_cell.length_a   1.000
_cell.length_b   1.000
_cell.length_c   1.000
_cell.angle_alpha   90.00
_cell.angle_beta   90.00
_cell.angle_gamma   90.00
#
_symmetry.space_group_name_H-M   'P 1'
#
loop_
_entity.id
_entity.type
_entity.pdbx_description
1 polymer ?
#
loop_
_entity_poly.entity_id
_entity_poly.type
_entity_poly.pdbx_seq_one_letter_code
_entity_poly.pdbx_strand_id
1 'polypeptide(L)'
;MFERRREARAEADQLEAAALERSVATVPPWSGAGLTATAATTSVRRGLHGRQALAAVELSDATVRVVLRHDEVVDLVAERQGIVDSVGDDPLVHLAWARAAAPSSVVAEVAGHLPDRSIAFLVTPIDGAPEVVLAGDDLASFTAWVQSFGS
;
A
#
# COMPACT_ATOMS: atom_id res chain seq x y z
N MET A 1 -20.38 -29.52 -19.08
CA MET A 1 -21.11 -28.39 -18.44
C MET A 1 -20.21 -27.59 -17.48
N PHE A 2 -19.31 -28.23 -16.72
CA PHE A 2 -18.40 -27.56 -15.79
C PHE A 2 -17.31 -26.69 -16.46
N GLU A 3 -16.81 -27.08 -17.63
CA GLU A 3 -15.75 -26.33 -18.36
C GLU A 3 -16.24 -24.94 -18.80
N ARG A 4 -17.40 -24.86 -19.46
CA ARG A 4 -17.98 -23.55 -19.86
C ARG A 4 -18.20 -22.59 -18.70
N ARG A 5 -18.53 -23.10 -17.51
CA ARG A 5 -18.70 -22.25 -16.31
C ARG A 5 -17.36 -21.73 -15.78
N ARG A 6 -16.29 -22.53 -15.89
CA ARG A 6 -14.93 -22.11 -15.50
C ARG A 6 -14.36 -21.09 -16.48
N GLU A 7 -14.56 -21.30 -17.77
CA GLU A 7 -14.13 -20.37 -18.83
C GLU A 7 -14.85 -19.03 -18.69
N ALA A 8 -16.17 -19.02 -18.57
CA ALA A 8 -16.95 -17.79 -18.39
C ALA A 8 -16.54 -17.02 -17.12
N ARG A 9 -16.18 -17.72 -16.04
CA ARG A 9 -15.69 -17.07 -14.82
C ARG A 9 -14.31 -16.44 -15.02
N ALA A 10 -13.39 -17.16 -15.68
CA ALA A 10 -12.04 -16.65 -15.95
C ALA A 10 -12.08 -15.42 -16.87
N GLU A 11 -12.95 -15.43 -17.89
CA GLU A 11 -13.16 -14.28 -18.77
C GLU A 11 -13.74 -13.08 -18.01
N ALA A 12 -14.73 -13.30 -17.14
CA ALA A 12 -15.27 -12.24 -16.28
C ALA A 12 -14.21 -11.65 -15.35
N ASP A 13 -13.38 -12.50 -14.72
CA ASP A 13 -12.28 -12.06 -13.84
C ASP A 13 -11.22 -11.26 -14.64
N GLN A 14 -10.95 -11.63 -15.89
CA GLN A 14 -10.04 -10.87 -16.78
C GLN A 14 -10.61 -9.50 -17.18
N LEU A 15 -11.90 -9.44 -17.51
CA LEU A 15 -12.57 -8.18 -17.85
C LEU A 15 -12.62 -7.23 -16.65
N GLU A 16 -12.87 -7.77 -15.45
CA GLU A 16 -12.84 -7.02 -14.19
C GLU A 16 -11.43 -6.48 -13.91
N ALA A 17 -10.39 -7.32 -14.04
CA ALA A 17 -9.00 -6.90 -13.89
C ALA A 17 -8.61 -5.79 -14.88
N ALA A 18 -8.97 -5.93 -16.16
CA ALA A 18 -8.68 -4.92 -17.18
C ALA A 18 -9.49 -3.62 -17.00
N ALA A 19 -10.69 -3.70 -16.40
CA ALA A 19 -11.45 -2.51 -16.03
C ALA A 19 -10.78 -1.77 -14.86
N LEU A 20 -10.33 -2.51 -13.85
CA LEU A 20 -9.60 -1.96 -12.71
C LEU A 20 -8.28 -1.31 -13.16
N GLU A 21 -7.48 -1.99 -13.99
CA GLU A 21 -6.23 -1.45 -14.54
C GLU A 21 -6.45 -0.12 -15.26
N ARG A 22 -7.49 -0.03 -16.09
CA ARG A 22 -7.85 1.22 -16.77
C ARG A 22 -8.28 2.31 -15.79
N SER A 23 -9.01 1.96 -14.74
CA SER A 23 -9.44 2.92 -13.72
C SER A 23 -8.23 3.49 -12.97
N VAL A 24 -7.34 2.66 -12.44
CA VAL A 24 -6.16 3.12 -11.70
C VAL A 24 -5.17 3.88 -12.58
N ALA A 25 -5.06 3.53 -13.87
CA ALA A 25 -4.19 4.24 -14.82
C ALA A 25 -4.60 5.71 -15.07
N THR A 26 -5.82 6.12 -14.71
CA THR A 26 -6.27 7.52 -14.82
C THR A 26 -5.90 8.37 -13.61
N VAL A 27 -5.43 7.76 -12.53
CA VAL A 27 -5.06 8.45 -11.30
C VAL A 27 -3.67 9.05 -11.47
N PRO A 28 -3.51 10.38 -11.37
CA PRO A 28 -2.19 10.99 -11.45
C PRO A 28 -1.32 10.53 -10.27
N PRO A 29 0.00 10.37 -10.45
CA PRO A 29 0.88 10.03 -9.33
C PRO A 29 0.87 11.14 -8.27
N TRP A 30 1.02 10.74 -7.01
CA TRP A 30 1.30 11.65 -5.91
C TRP A 30 2.81 11.68 -5.62
N SER A 31 3.30 12.82 -5.16
CA SER A 31 4.68 12.95 -4.67
C SER A 31 4.76 13.93 -3.51
N GLY A 32 5.55 13.58 -2.50
CA GLY A 32 5.78 14.35 -1.28
C GLY A 32 6.80 13.65 -0.38
N ALA A 33 7.49 14.39 0.48
CA ALA A 33 8.54 13.87 1.36
C ALA A 33 9.63 12.99 0.70
N GLY A 34 9.91 13.18 -0.60
CA GLY A 34 10.88 12.34 -1.35
C GLY A 34 10.33 10.99 -1.82
N LEU A 35 9.05 10.72 -1.58
CA LEU A 35 8.33 9.53 -2.01
C LEU A 35 7.44 9.85 -3.22
N THR A 36 7.29 8.87 -4.11
CA THR A 36 6.30 8.89 -5.18
C THR A 36 5.33 7.73 -4.97
N ALA A 37 4.04 8.00 -5.16
CA ALA A 37 2.98 7.01 -5.10
C ALA A 37 2.23 6.95 -6.44
N THR A 38 2.05 5.75 -6.98
CA THR A 38 1.28 5.46 -8.19
C THR A 38 0.14 4.51 -7.86
N ALA A 39 -1.02 4.74 -8.46
CA ALA A 39 -2.12 3.79 -8.38
C ALA A 39 -1.79 2.61 -9.29
N ALA A 40 -1.86 1.40 -8.74
CA ALA A 40 -1.47 0.17 -9.42
C ALA A 40 -2.53 -0.92 -9.20
N THR A 41 -2.31 -2.06 -9.84
CA THR A 41 -3.03 -3.30 -9.52
C THR A 41 -2.06 -4.33 -8.95
N THR A 42 -2.55 -5.14 -8.02
CA THR A 42 -1.83 -6.32 -7.54
C THR A 42 -2.76 -7.52 -7.62
N SER A 43 -2.19 -8.73 -7.52
CA SER A 43 -2.98 -9.95 -7.51
C SER A 43 -2.77 -10.72 -6.22
N VAL A 44 -3.85 -11.01 -5.51
CA VAL A 44 -3.82 -11.89 -4.33
C VAL A 44 -4.44 -13.23 -4.67
N ARG A 45 -3.98 -14.29 -4.02
CA ARG A 45 -4.59 -15.62 -4.17
C ARG A 45 -5.98 -15.62 -3.54
N ARG A 46 -6.99 -16.01 -4.33
CA ARG A 46 -8.36 -16.26 -3.89
C ARG A 46 -8.60 -17.77 -3.87
N GLY A 47 -8.48 -18.39 -2.70
CA GLY A 47 -8.62 -19.84 -2.52
C GLY A 47 -7.53 -20.65 -3.25
N LEU A 48 -7.80 -21.93 -3.49
CA LEU A 48 -6.80 -22.88 -4.02
C LEU A 48 -6.41 -22.64 -5.50
N HIS A 49 -7.23 -21.95 -6.30
CA HIS A 49 -7.06 -21.88 -7.77
C HIS A 49 -7.33 -20.50 -8.39
N GLY A 50 -7.72 -19.48 -7.61
CA GLY A 50 -8.04 -18.16 -8.15
C GLY A 50 -6.97 -17.13 -7.83
N ARG A 51 -6.72 -16.18 -8.74
CA ARG A 51 -6.08 -14.90 -8.43
C ARG A 51 -7.12 -13.81 -8.63
N GLN A 52 -7.21 -12.88 -7.71
CA GLN A 52 -8.08 -11.72 -7.81
C GLN A 52 -7.21 -10.48 -7.97
N ALA A 53 -7.50 -9.68 -9.00
CA ALA A 53 -6.90 -8.37 -9.15
C ALA A 53 -7.51 -7.41 -8.11
N LEU A 54 -6.65 -6.66 -7.43
CA LEU A 54 -7.01 -5.67 -6.42
C LEU A 54 -6.30 -4.35 -6.72
N ALA A 55 -6.91 -3.25 -6.29
CA ALA A 55 -6.26 -1.95 -6.31
C ALA A 55 -5.05 -1.98 -5.36
N ALA A 56 -3.99 -1.29 -5.75
CA ALA A 56 -2.76 -1.20 -4.98
C ALA A 56 -2.19 0.22 -5.04
N VAL A 57 -1.35 0.51 -4.07
CA VAL A 57 -0.48 1.68 -4.07
C VAL A 57 0.93 1.17 -4.31
N GLU A 58 1.53 1.53 -5.43
CA GLU A 58 2.97 1.36 -5.61
C GLU A 58 3.66 2.60 -5.05
N LEU A 59 4.57 2.39 -4.11
CA LEU A 59 5.42 3.41 -3.54
C LEU A 59 6.84 3.23 -4.05
N SER A 60 7.48 4.34 -4.40
CA SER A 60 8.89 4.34 -4.75
C SER A 60 9.59 5.59 -4.27
N ASP A 61 10.80 5.43 -3.77
CA ASP A 61 11.77 6.48 -3.56
C ASP A 61 13.02 6.21 -4.42
N ALA A 62 14.18 6.74 -4.03
CA ALA A 62 15.44 6.52 -4.74
C ALA A 62 16.04 5.10 -4.53
N THR A 63 15.61 4.37 -3.51
CA THR A 63 16.24 3.12 -3.05
C THR A 63 15.31 1.91 -3.21
N VAL A 64 14.02 2.10 -3.02
CA VAL A 64 13.03 1.02 -2.90
C VAL A 64 11.80 1.29 -3.77
N ARG A 65 11.22 0.20 -4.30
CA ARG A 65 9.91 0.17 -4.93
C ARG A 65 9.12 -0.98 -4.32
N VAL A 66 7.95 -0.68 -3.76
CA VAL A 66 7.07 -1.66 -3.13
C VAL A 66 5.63 -1.45 -3.52
N VAL A 67 4.83 -2.50 -3.39
CA VAL A 67 3.40 -2.48 -3.65
C VAL A 67 2.68 -2.75 -2.34
N LEU A 68 1.72 -1.92 -1.98
CA LEU A 68 0.84 -2.09 -0.82
C LEU A 68 -0.58 -2.29 -1.30
N ARG A 69 -1.40 -3.05 -0.58
CA ARG A 69 -2.81 -3.16 -0.94
C ARG A 69 -3.53 -1.84 -0.64
N HIS A 70 -4.32 -1.37 -1.59
CA HIS A 70 -4.98 -0.08 -1.45
C HIS A 70 -6.00 -0.06 -0.30
N ASP A 71 -6.75 -1.14 -0.09
CA ASP A 71 -7.71 -1.26 1.02
C ASP A 71 -7.01 -1.13 2.38
N GLU A 72 -5.83 -1.74 2.52
CA GLU A 72 -5.02 -1.62 3.73
C GLU A 72 -4.48 -0.18 3.89
N VAL A 73 -3.99 0.46 2.83
CA VAL A 73 -3.54 1.85 2.92
C VAL A 73 -4.71 2.80 3.25
N VAL A 74 -5.92 2.55 2.74
CA VAL A 74 -7.14 3.28 3.12
C VAL A 74 -7.44 3.12 4.61
N ASP A 75 -7.37 1.90 5.14
CA ASP A 75 -7.54 1.64 6.56
C ASP A 75 -6.45 2.31 7.42
N LEU A 76 -5.20 2.36 6.93
CA LEU A 76 -4.10 3.03 7.60
C LEU A 76 -4.34 4.54 7.69
N VAL A 77 -4.61 5.22 6.57
CA VAL A 77 -4.81 6.69 6.57
C VAL A 77 -6.10 7.10 7.28
N ALA A 78 -7.08 6.20 7.36
CA ALA A 78 -8.29 6.37 8.16
C ALA A 78 -8.09 6.00 9.65
N GLU A 79 -6.86 5.70 10.07
CA GLU A 79 -6.49 5.36 11.45
C GLU A 79 -7.21 4.11 11.99
N ARG A 80 -7.72 3.24 11.10
CA ARG A 80 -8.37 1.96 11.45
C ARG A 80 -7.37 0.82 11.67
N GLN A 81 -6.15 0.98 11.17
CA GLN A 81 -5.01 0.12 11.50
C GLN A 81 -3.73 0.92 11.71
N GLY A 82 -2.78 0.32 12.41
CA GLY A 82 -1.53 0.97 12.81
C GLY A 82 -0.38 0.82 11.82
N ILE A 83 -0.36 -0.30 11.08
CA ILE A 83 0.76 -0.72 10.24
C ILE A 83 0.20 -1.41 8.98
N VAL A 84 0.85 -1.22 7.83
CA VAL A 84 0.60 -1.94 6.57
C VAL A 84 1.92 -2.44 6.01
N ASP A 85 1.91 -3.67 5.50
CA ASP A 85 3.07 -4.34 4.94
C ASP A 85 3.00 -4.40 3.41
N SER A 86 4.14 -4.26 2.75
CA SER A 86 4.23 -4.44 1.31
C SER A 86 3.88 -5.87 0.90
N VAL A 87 3.20 -6.02 -0.22
CA VAL A 87 2.94 -7.28 -0.91
C VAL A 87 4.20 -7.71 -1.66
N GLY A 88 4.61 -8.96 -1.46
CA GLY A 88 5.76 -9.56 -2.14
C GLY A 88 6.80 -10.04 -1.15
N ASP A 89 7.91 -10.56 -1.67
CA ASP A 89 8.86 -11.31 -0.85
C ASP A 89 10.04 -10.47 -0.35
N ASP A 90 10.56 -9.45 -1.06
CA ASP A 90 11.62 -8.55 -0.55
C ASP A 90 11.91 -7.31 -1.45
N PRO A 91 12.37 -6.17 -0.87
CA PRO A 91 12.48 -5.91 0.57
C PRO A 91 11.09 -5.66 1.19
N LEU A 92 10.86 -6.23 2.38
CA LEU A 92 9.64 -5.96 3.14
C LEU A 92 9.64 -4.52 3.65
N VAL A 93 8.62 -3.75 3.26
CA VAL A 93 8.39 -2.39 3.73
C VAL A 93 7.18 -2.34 4.62
N HIS A 94 7.29 -1.59 5.71
CA HIS A 94 6.21 -1.26 6.61
C HIS A 94 5.89 0.24 6.51
N LEU A 95 4.62 0.56 6.29
CA LEU A 95 4.08 1.88 6.61
C LEU A 95 3.47 1.82 8.00
N ALA A 96 4.01 2.59 8.95
CA ALA A 96 3.56 2.54 10.33
C ALA A 96 3.26 3.95 10.87
N TRP A 97 2.11 4.11 11.52
CA TRP A 97 1.90 5.29 12.38
C TRP A 97 2.95 5.27 13.50
N ALA A 98 3.65 6.39 13.72
CA ALA A 98 4.67 6.47 14.78
C ALA A 98 4.13 6.04 16.15
N ARG A 99 2.91 6.47 16.48
CA ARG A 99 2.18 6.11 17.71
C ARG A 99 1.71 4.64 17.80
N ALA A 100 1.70 3.90 16.70
CA ALA A 100 1.24 2.50 16.68
C ALA A 100 2.34 1.51 17.09
N ALA A 101 3.58 1.97 17.18
CA ALA A 101 4.71 1.15 17.59
C ALA A 101 4.56 0.73 19.06
N ALA A 102 4.59 -0.59 19.31
CA ALA A 102 4.67 -1.08 20.69
C ALA A 102 5.99 -0.58 21.32
N PRO A 103 6.00 -0.08 22.57
CA PRO A 103 7.19 0.54 23.17
C PRO A 103 8.44 -0.35 23.20
N SER A 104 8.27 -1.67 23.17
CA SER A 104 9.35 -2.66 23.16
C SER A 104 9.79 -3.10 21.76
N SER A 105 9.25 -2.50 20.70
CA SER A 105 9.55 -2.88 19.31
C SER A 105 10.67 -2.02 18.72
N VAL A 106 11.39 -2.59 17.74
CA VAL A 106 12.41 -1.85 16.96
C VAL A 106 11.78 -0.62 16.29
N VAL A 107 10.51 -0.71 15.88
CA VAL A 107 9.78 0.44 15.31
C VAL A 107 9.68 1.60 16.32
N ALA A 108 9.45 1.33 17.60
CA ALA A 108 9.37 2.39 18.61
C ALA A 108 10.75 3.03 18.87
N GLU A 109 11.83 2.26 18.76
CA GLU A 109 13.20 2.78 18.86
C GLU A 109 13.50 3.78 17.74
N VAL A 110 13.15 3.43 16.49
CA VAL A 110 13.48 4.26 15.32
C VAL A 110 12.45 5.35 15.02
N ALA A 111 11.19 5.20 15.43
CA ALA A 111 10.10 6.15 15.14
C ALA A 111 9.56 6.88 16.37
N GLY A 112 9.95 6.51 17.59
CA GLY A 112 9.38 7.07 18.83
C GLY A 112 9.67 8.54 19.08
N HIS A 113 10.59 9.14 18.32
CA HIS A 113 10.89 10.57 18.35
C HIS A 113 10.10 11.38 17.30
N LEU A 114 9.35 10.70 16.42
CA LEU A 114 8.55 11.35 15.39
C LEU A 114 7.24 11.91 15.97
N PRO A 115 6.61 12.87 15.30
CA PRO A 115 5.29 13.35 15.70
C PRO A 115 4.26 12.21 15.73
N ASP A 116 3.39 12.17 16.76
CA ASP A 116 2.36 11.13 16.90
C ASP A 116 1.51 10.94 15.63
N ARG A 117 1.22 12.05 14.94
CA ARG A 117 0.51 12.08 13.67
C ARG A 117 1.48 12.13 12.50
N SER A 118 2.27 11.07 12.37
CA SER A 118 3.12 10.82 11.21
C SER A 118 3.15 9.34 10.84
N ILE A 119 3.36 9.04 9.56
CA ILE A 119 3.56 7.69 9.04
C ILE A 119 5.02 7.55 8.64
N ALA A 120 5.70 6.58 9.22
CA ALA A 120 7.08 6.21 8.89
C ALA A 120 7.08 5.13 7.80
N PHE A 121 8.00 5.27 6.83
CA PHE A 121 8.34 4.25 5.84
C PHE A 121 9.58 3.50 6.32
N LEU A 122 9.43 2.20 6.60
CA LEU A 122 10.45 1.37 7.23
C LEU A 122 10.80 0.19 6.33
N VAL A 123 12.06 0.09 5.90
CA VAL A 123 12.57 -1.01 5.09
C VAL A 123 13.17 -2.07 6.03
N THR A 124 12.86 -3.34 5.81
CA THR A 124 13.49 -4.46 6.53
C THR A 124 14.82 -4.86 5.88
N PRO A 125 15.89 -5.10 6.66
CA PRO A 125 15.98 -4.97 8.11
C PRO A 125 15.96 -3.51 8.59
N ILE A 126 15.25 -3.25 9.69
CA ILE A 126 15.10 -1.90 10.26
C ILE A 126 16.36 -1.57 11.06
N ASP A 127 17.38 -1.07 10.36
CA ASP A 127 18.71 -0.82 10.93
C ASP A 127 18.95 0.67 11.26
N GLY A 128 17.96 1.54 11.07
CA GLY A 128 18.12 2.98 11.25
C GLY A 128 16.82 3.78 11.23
N ALA A 129 16.98 5.11 11.25
CA ALA A 129 15.85 6.03 11.17
C ALA A 129 15.07 5.85 9.84
N PRO A 130 13.75 6.10 9.84
CA PRO A 130 12.94 5.99 8.62
C PRO A 130 13.47 6.94 7.54
N GLU A 131 13.65 6.44 6.32
CA GLU A 131 14.11 7.27 5.18
C GLU A 131 13.04 8.30 4.78
N VAL A 132 11.77 7.94 4.92
CA VAL A 132 10.63 8.79 4.60
C VAL A 132 9.69 8.85 5.80
N VAL A 133 9.29 10.07 6.15
CA VAL A 133 8.26 10.33 7.15
C VAL A 133 7.20 11.25 6.55
N LEU A 134 5.97 10.75 6.46
CA LEU A 134 4.82 11.54 6.04
C LEU A 134 4.21 12.24 7.26
N ALA A 135 4.26 13.56 7.27
CA ALA A 135 3.65 14.40 8.30
C ALA A 135 3.07 15.68 7.67
N GLY A 136 2.25 16.41 8.43
CA GLY A 136 1.72 17.71 7.99
C GLY A 136 1.01 17.65 6.63
N ASP A 137 1.39 18.54 5.71
CA ASP A 137 0.79 18.68 4.38
C ASP A 137 1.04 17.46 3.47
N ASP A 138 2.20 16.79 3.62
CA ASP A 138 2.50 15.57 2.86
C ASP A 138 1.55 14.44 3.28
N LEU A 139 1.34 14.26 4.58
CA LEU A 139 0.38 13.28 5.09
C LEU A 139 -1.06 13.61 4.66
N ALA A 140 -1.46 14.89 4.71
CA ALA A 140 -2.79 15.31 4.33
C ALA A 140 -3.05 15.10 2.82
N SER A 141 -2.10 15.49 1.98
CA SER A 141 -2.21 15.33 0.52
C SER A 141 -2.13 13.87 0.09
N PHE A 142 -1.27 13.06 0.72
CA PHE A 142 -1.22 11.61 0.49
C PHE A 142 -2.54 10.95 0.87
N THR A 143 -3.12 11.32 2.02
CA THR A 143 -4.42 10.80 2.46
C THR A 143 -5.52 11.11 1.45
N ALA A 144 -5.59 12.36 0.96
CA ALA A 144 -6.55 12.76 -0.05
C ALA A 144 -6.36 11.99 -1.36
N TRP A 145 -5.10 11.74 -1.76
CA TRP A 145 -4.78 10.97 -2.95
C TRP A 145 -5.22 9.50 -2.83
N VAL A 146 -4.89 8.83 -1.71
CA VAL A 146 -5.31 7.44 -1.45
C VAL A 146 -6.84 7.30 -1.52
N GLN A 147 -7.57 8.29 -0.99
CA GLN A 147 -9.04 8.30 -0.97
C GLN A 147 -9.66 8.67 -2.32
N SER A 148 -8.88 9.09 -3.31
CA SER A 148 -9.40 9.54 -4.62
C SER A 148 -9.70 8.39 -5.60
N PHE A 149 -9.26 7.17 -5.29
CA PHE A 149 -9.44 6.00 -6.15
C PHE A 149 -9.73 4.72 -5.35
N GLY A 150 -10.04 3.63 -6.06
CA GLY A 150 -10.26 2.31 -5.47
C GLY A 150 -11.65 2.08 -4.85
N SER A 151 -12.61 2.97 -5.15
CA SER A 151 -14.04 2.84 -4.83
C SER A 151 -14.81 1.96 -5.83
#